data_AF-A0AAC9QQB2-F1
#
_entry.id   AF-A0AAC9QQB2-F1
#
_cell.length_a   1.000
_cell.length_b   1.000
_cell.length_c   1.000
_cell.angle_alpha   90.00
_cell.angle_beta   90.00
_cell.angle_gamma   90.00
#
_symmetry.space_group_name_H-M   'P 1'
#
loop_
_entity.id
_entity.type
_entity.pdbx_description
1 polymer ?
#
loop_
_entity_poly.entity_id
_entity_poly.type
_entity_poly.pdbx_seq_one_letter_code
_entity_poly.pdbx_strand_id
1 'polypeptide(L)'
;MALFPFSIADIDDPNYIRVVLYASGRMGHAPLNALLKQMSQEVRREDKKQQTNYTNLSQRVTALEEKLTTIIKDNNFLSEKAG
;
A
#
# COMPACT_ATOMS: atom_id res chain seq x y z
N MET A 1 -29.38 22.46 -31.02
CA MET A 1 -29.04 21.06 -30.68
C MET A 1 -29.33 20.88 -29.20
N ALA A 2 -30.28 20.03 -28.84
CA ALA A 2 -30.57 19.74 -27.43
C ALA A 2 -29.55 18.71 -26.92
N LEU A 3 -28.79 19.05 -25.88
CA LEU A 3 -27.97 18.07 -25.17
C LEU A 3 -28.89 17.23 -24.28
N PHE A 4 -29.28 16.05 -24.77
CA PHE A 4 -29.85 15.02 -23.92
C PHE A 4 -28.77 14.52 -22.94
N PRO A 5 -29.13 14.15 -21.71
CA PRO A 5 -28.18 13.49 -20.82
C PRO A 5 -27.77 12.15 -21.46
N PHE A 6 -26.51 12.03 -21.87
CA PHE A 6 -25.94 10.80 -22.37
C PHE A 6 -25.59 9.90 -21.18
N SER A 7 -25.91 8.59 -21.28
CA SER A 7 -25.42 7.64 -20.30
C SER A 7 -23.92 7.44 -20.49
N ILE A 8 -23.18 7.23 -19.40
CA ILE A 8 -21.77 6.82 -19.49
C ILE A 8 -21.65 5.48 -20.25
N ALA A 9 -22.70 4.64 -20.19
CA ALA A 9 -22.77 3.38 -20.91
C ALA A 9 -22.89 3.54 -22.44
N ASP A 10 -23.30 4.72 -22.92
CA ASP A 10 -23.43 5.03 -24.36
C ASP A 10 -22.14 5.65 -24.94
N ILE A 11 -21.06 5.70 -24.14
CA ILE A 11 -19.76 6.21 -24.57
C ILE A 11 -18.93 5.05 -25.14
N ASP A 12 -18.86 4.97 -26.46
CA ASP A 12 -18.16 3.88 -27.17
C ASP A 12 -16.65 3.83 -26.92
N ASP A 13 -16.01 4.97 -26.64
CA ASP A 13 -14.59 5.03 -26.27
C ASP A 13 -14.41 5.71 -24.89
N PRO A 14 -14.04 4.95 -23.85
CA PRO A 14 -13.86 5.46 -22.49
C PRO A 14 -12.72 6.49 -22.39
N ASN A 15 -11.87 6.66 -23.40
CA ASN A 15 -10.89 7.74 -23.46
C ASN A 15 -11.53 9.14 -23.61
N TYR A 16 -12.80 9.21 -24.03
CA TYR A 16 -13.57 10.47 -24.05
C TYR A 16 -14.10 10.87 -22.68
N ILE A 17 -14.01 10.00 -21.67
CA ILE A 17 -14.40 10.34 -20.30
C ILE A 17 -13.28 11.16 -19.64
N ARG A 18 -13.58 12.43 -19.39
CA ARG A 18 -12.72 13.34 -18.63
C ARG A 18 -13.23 13.48 -17.21
N VAL A 19 -12.32 13.33 -16.26
CA VAL A 19 -12.59 13.59 -14.84
C VAL A 19 -12.06 14.98 -14.52
N VAL A 20 -12.90 15.79 -13.88
CA VAL A 20 -12.52 17.09 -13.33
C VAL A 20 -12.18 16.90 -11.87
N LEU A 21 -10.95 17.28 -11.49
CA LEU A 21 -10.45 17.22 -10.13
C LEU A 21 -10.36 18.65 -9.60
N TYR A 22 -11.01 18.89 -8.47
CA TYR A 22 -10.93 20.16 -7.77
C TYR A 22 -10.27 19.95 -6.40
N ALA A 23 -9.13 20.60 -6.19
CA ALA A 23 -8.43 20.54 -4.92
C ALA A 23 -7.71 21.88 -4.68
N SER A 24 -7.80 22.38 -3.44
CA SER A 24 -7.06 23.58 -3.00
C SER A 24 -7.25 24.81 -3.91
N GLY A 25 -8.47 25.05 -4.39
CA GLY A 25 -8.76 26.20 -5.26
C GLY A 25 -8.29 26.04 -6.71
N ARG A 26 -7.73 24.88 -7.09
CA ARG A 26 -7.28 24.59 -8.46
C ARG A 26 -8.16 23.53 -9.08
N MET A 27 -8.48 23.73 -10.37
CA MET A 27 -9.21 22.77 -11.19
C MET A 27 -8.26 22.18 -12.22
N GLY A 28 -8.21 20.85 -12.29
CA GLY A 28 -7.50 20.11 -13.33
C GLY A 28 -8.46 19.12 -13.99
N HIS A 29 -8.12 18.68 -15.21
CA HIS A 29 -8.86 17.61 -15.87
C HIS A 29 -7.90 16.57 -16.43
N ALA A 30 -8.28 15.29 -16.33
CA ALA A 30 -7.49 14.18 -16.86
C ALA A 30 -8.41 13.13 -17.49
N PRO A 31 -7.93 12.35 -18.48
CA PRO A 31 -8.67 11.18 -18.94
C PRO A 31 -8.84 10.18 -17.79
N LEU A 32 -10.04 9.63 -17.64
CA LEU A 32 -10.34 8.63 -16.60
C LEU A 32 -9.36 7.46 -16.64
N ASN A 33 -9.10 6.90 -17.83
CA ASN A 33 -8.21 5.76 -18.00
C ASN A 33 -6.76 6.05 -17.56
N ALA A 34 -6.29 7.28 -17.77
CA ALA A 34 -4.96 7.68 -17.32
C ALA A 34 -4.89 7.72 -15.78
N LEU A 35 -5.92 8.26 -15.12
CA LEU A 35 -6.02 8.28 -13.67
C LEU A 35 -6.10 6.87 -13.08
N LEU A 36 -6.95 6.01 -13.64
CA LEU A 36 -7.07 4.61 -13.18
C LEU A 36 -5.77 3.84 -13.34
N LYS A 37 -5.06 4.04 -14.47
CA LYS A 37 -3.75 3.43 -14.70
C LYS A 37 -2.75 3.92 -13.66
N GLN A 38 -2.69 5.22 -13.39
CA GLN A 38 -1.79 5.78 -12.38
C GLN A 38 -2.11 5.25 -10.98
N MET A 39 -3.39 5.24 -10.57
CA MET A 39 -3.82 4.72 -9.27
C MET A 39 -3.45 3.24 -9.11
N SER A 40 -3.70 2.42 -10.13
CA SER A 40 -3.33 0.99 -10.06
C SER A 40 -1.82 0.76 -9.93
N GLN A 41 -1.00 1.62 -10.55
CA GLN A 41 0.45 1.56 -10.41
C GLN A 41 0.91 1.99 -9.02
N GLU A 42 0.27 3.01 -8.44
CA GLU A 42 0.61 3.49 -7.11
C GLU A 42 0.26 2.45 -6.04
N VAL A 43 -0.93 1.84 -6.10
CA VAL A 43 -1.32 0.73 -5.21
C VAL A 43 -0.28 -0.40 -5.25
N ARG A 44 0.14 -0.82 -6.45
CA ARG A 44 1.18 -1.85 -6.60
C ARG A 44 2.53 -1.46 -6.00
N ARG A 45 2.88 -0.17 -6.00
CA ARG A 45 4.12 0.34 -5.39
C ARG A 45 4.00 0.35 -3.88
N GLU A 46 2.88 0.81 -3.36
CA GLU A 46 2.58 0.81 -1.93
C GLU A 46 2.58 -0.62 -1.38
N ASP A 47 1.92 -1.57 -2.04
CA ASP A 47 1.91 -2.98 -1.66
C ASP A 47 3.32 -3.56 -1.56
N LYS A 48 4.18 -3.29 -2.57
CA LYS A 48 5.58 -3.71 -2.55
C LYS A 48 6.34 -3.12 -1.37
N LYS A 49 6.16 -1.83 -1.10
CA LYS A 49 6.80 -1.14 0.03
C LYS A 49 6.35 -1.72 1.37
N GLN A 50 5.05 -1.97 1.52
CA GLN A 50 4.49 -2.57 2.72
C GLN A 50 5.01 -3.99 2.93
N GLN A 51 5.08 -4.80 1.87
CA GLN A 51 5.65 -6.14 1.93
C GLN A 51 7.10 -6.13 2.42
N THR A 52 7.94 -5.26 1.86
CA THR A 52 9.34 -5.11 2.30
C THR A 52 9.43 -4.70 3.77
N ASN A 53 8.63 -3.72 4.19
CA ASN A 53 8.59 -3.26 5.58
C ASN A 53 8.17 -4.38 6.53
N TYR A 54 7.14 -5.15 6.15
CA TYR A 54 6.66 -6.27 6.94
C TYR A 54 7.72 -7.37 7.07
N THR A 55 8.38 -7.76 5.97
CA THR A 55 9.47 -8.74 6.01
C THR A 55 10.61 -8.28 6.91
N ASN A 56 11.04 -7.02 6.79
CA ASN A 56 12.11 -6.47 7.63
C ASN A 56 11.72 -6.43 9.11
N LEU A 57 10.46 -6.07 9.41
CA LEU A 57 9.96 -6.06 10.78
C LEU A 57 9.90 -7.49 11.35
N SER A 58 9.38 -8.43 10.58
CA SER A 58 9.31 -9.84 10.96
C SER A 58 10.70 -10.40 11.31
N GLN A 59 11.70 -10.18 10.45
CA GLN A 59 13.09 -10.60 10.72
C GLN A 59 13.65 -10.00 12.01
N ARG A 60 13.37 -8.72 12.28
CA ARG A 60 13.83 -8.05 13.51
C ARG A 60 13.15 -8.64 14.75
N VAL A 61 11.86 -8.95 14.66
CA VAL A 61 11.12 -9.59 15.76
C VAL A 61 11.70 -10.99 16.03
N THR A 62 11.88 -11.81 15.00
CA THR A 62 12.49 -13.15 15.14
C THR A 62 13.88 -13.08 15.77
N ALA A 63 14.75 -12.17 15.32
CA ALA A 63 16.08 -12.00 15.89
C ALA A 63 16.05 -11.57 17.36
N LEU A 64 15.05 -10.79 17.77
CA LEU A 64 14.86 -10.41 19.18
C LEU A 64 14.34 -11.59 20.01
N GLU A 65 13.41 -12.39 19.48
CA GLU A 65 12.89 -13.59 20.13
C GLU A 65 14.00 -14.64 20.36
N GLU A 66 14.86 -14.85 19.36
CA GLU A 66 16.03 -15.73 19.48
C GLU A 66 16.98 -15.25 20.57
N LYS A 67 17.34 -13.96 20.56
CA LYS A 67 18.21 -13.37 21.60
C LYS A 67 17.62 -13.51 22.99
N LEU A 68 16.33 -13.22 23.15
CA LEU A 68 15.64 -13.35 24.43
C LEU A 68 15.65 -14.81 24.91
N THR A 69 15.38 -15.76 24.02
CA THR A 69 15.39 -17.19 24.33
C THR A 69 16.77 -17.65 24.79
N THR A 70 17.83 -17.21 24.12
CA THR A 70 19.21 -17.51 24.53
C THR A 70 19.51 -16.95 25.92
N ILE A 71 19.17 -15.68 26.18
CA ILE A 71 19.38 -15.05 27.50
C ILE A 71 18.64 -15.82 28.61
N ILE A 72 17.40 -16.27 28.36
CA ILE A 72 16.64 -17.06 29.33
C ILE A 72 17.34 -18.41 29.61
N LYS A 73 17.80 -19.11 28.57
CA LYS A 73 18.53 -20.38 28.71
C LYS A 73 19.82 -20.20 29.50
N ASP A 74 20.60 -19.17 29.20
CA ASP A 74 21.86 -18.88 29.87
C ASP A 74 21.64 -18.59 31.37
N ASN A 75 20.60 -17.82 31.71
CA ASN A 75 20.25 -17.54 33.11
C ASN A 75 19.79 -18.80 33.87
N ASN A 76 18.99 -19.66 33.24
CA ASN A 76 18.55 -20.91 33.87
C ASN A 76 19.74 -21.85 34.13
N PHE A 77 20.68 -21.93 33.18
CA PHE A 77 21.90 -22.73 33.33
C PHE A 77 22.80 -22.24 34.47
N LEU A 78 22.91 -20.92 34.67
CA LEU A 78 23.65 -20.33 35.78
C LEU A 78 22.98 -20.60 37.13
N SER A 79 21.65 -20.65 37.19
CA SER A 79 20.90 -20.97 38.41
C SER A 79 21.05 -22.43 38.85
N GLU A 80 21.12 -23.38 37.92
CA GLU A 80 21.32 -24.81 38.24
C GLU A 80 22.75 -25.13 38.71
N LYS A 81 23.75 -24.36 38.30
CA LYS A 81 25.15 -24.54 38.74
C LYS A 81 25.45 -23.94 40.12
N ALA A 82 24.57 -23.10 40.65
CA ALA A 82 24.79 -22.38 41.90
C ALA A 82 24.09 -23.01 43.12
N GLY A 83 23.28 -24.06 42.93
CA GLY A 83 22.67 -24.88 43.98
C GLY A 83 23.38 -26.22 44.14
#